data_AF-A0A388NPC3-F1
#
_entry.id   AF-A0A388NPC3-F1
#
_cell.length_a   1.000
_cell.length_b   1.000
_cell.length_c   1.000
_cell.angle_alpha   90.00
_cell.angle_beta   90.00
_cell.angle_gamma   90.00
#
_symmetry.space_group_name_H-M   'P 1'
#
loop_
_entity.id
_entity.type
_entity.pdbx_description
1 polymer ?
#
loop_
_entity_poly.entity_id
_entity_poly.type
_entity_poly.pdbx_seq_one_letter_code
_entity_poly.pdbx_strand_id
1 'polypeptide(L)'
;MPPTPQTRWRTQAQASLDAGDPPAAIGSLLDYLATIPEDTDALVLLGDCYLAGGAGACAHASYLLAQRLGAQVGARLRMAELSAEHNAPEDWLQESGLPHNARTLFERICPIAEPGHDNKPQPLSAEQAQHVMQRVLQGTDPSSEVRTRYADVLRSLPPLLELAASRAVTEGTPGRAIALRALAHELSAPA
;
A
#
# COMPACT_ATOMS: atom_id res chain seq x y z
N MET A 1 -26.51 31.86 0.79
CA MET A 1 -25.11 31.69 1.22
C MET A 1 -24.40 30.85 0.18
N PRO A 2 -23.24 31.28 -0.37
CA PRO A 2 -22.49 30.44 -1.28
C PRO A 2 -22.01 29.19 -0.55
N PRO A 3 -21.96 28.01 -1.22
CA PRO A 3 -21.42 26.80 -0.61
C PRO A 3 -19.97 27.06 -0.16
N THR A 4 -19.59 26.49 0.98
CA THR A 4 -18.18 26.49 1.38
C THR A 4 -17.36 25.82 0.28
N PRO A 5 -16.08 26.21 0.08
CA PRO A 5 -15.23 25.59 -0.94
C PRO A 5 -15.23 24.06 -0.84
N GLN A 6 -15.32 23.52 0.39
CA GLN A 6 -15.46 22.10 0.68
C GLN A 6 -16.72 21.44 0.09
N THR A 7 -17.88 22.09 0.19
CA THR A 7 -19.13 21.56 -0.36
C THR A 7 -19.15 21.64 -1.89
N ARG A 8 -18.45 22.62 -2.48
CA ARG A 8 -18.47 22.87 -3.92
C ARG A 8 -17.72 21.81 -4.72
N TRP A 9 -16.51 21.42 -4.32
CA TRP A 9 -15.75 20.39 -5.03
C TRP A 9 -16.39 19.02 -4.88
N ARG A 10 -16.94 18.68 -3.69
CA ARG A 10 -17.58 17.38 -3.46
C ARG A 10 -18.81 17.20 -4.33
N THR A 11 -19.65 18.23 -4.43
CA THR A 11 -20.83 18.21 -5.29
C THR A 11 -20.44 18.12 -6.76
N GLN A 12 -19.36 18.79 -7.16
CA GLN A 12 -18.90 18.79 -8.55
C GLN A 12 -18.25 17.45 -8.95
N ALA A 13 -17.41 16.87 -8.08
CA ALA A 13 -16.82 15.55 -8.28
C ALA A 13 -17.90 14.45 -8.33
N GLN A 14 -18.88 14.51 -7.43
CA GLN A 14 -20.01 13.57 -7.45
C GLN A 14 -20.85 13.72 -8.71
N ALA A 15 -21.16 14.95 -9.14
CA ALA A 15 -21.91 15.18 -10.37
C ALA A 15 -21.17 14.66 -11.63
N SER A 16 -19.84 14.77 -11.67
CA SER A 16 -19.02 14.21 -12.75
C SER A 16 -18.98 12.67 -12.72
N LEU A 17 -18.95 12.06 -11.53
CA LEU A 17 -19.10 10.61 -11.37
C LEU A 17 -20.48 10.12 -11.80
N ASP A 18 -21.54 10.81 -11.40
CA ASP A 18 -22.93 10.48 -11.78
C ASP A 18 -23.16 10.66 -13.29
N ALA A 19 -22.41 11.55 -13.93
CA ALA A 19 -22.41 11.76 -15.38
C ALA A 19 -21.56 10.72 -16.15
N GLY A 20 -20.84 9.83 -15.47
CA GLY A 20 -19.96 8.84 -16.08
C GLY A 20 -18.68 9.44 -16.69
N ASP A 21 -18.25 10.61 -16.21
CA ASP A 21 -17.02 11.29 -16.63
C ASP A 21 -15.98 11.33 -15.48
N PRO A 22 -15.34 10.18 -15.17
CA PRO A 22 -14.32 10.11 -14.13
C PRO A 22 -13.11 11.03 -14.38
N PRO A 23 -12.61 11.26 -15.62
CA PRO A 23 -11.51 12.18 -15.86
C PRO A 23 -11.77 13.61 -15.39
N ALA A 24 -12.96 14.16 -15.66
CA ALA A 24 -13.31 15.52 -15.21
C ALA A 24 -13.38 15.63 -13.68
N ALA A 25 -13.88 14.59 -13.01
CA ALA A 25 -13.93 14.50 -11.54
C ALA A 25 -12.52 14.49 -10.95
N ILE A 26 -11.63 13.66 -11.52
CA ILE A 26 -10.24 13.51 -11.09
C ILE A 26 -9.48 14.84 -11.22
N GLY A 27 -9.58 15.52 -12.37
CA GLY A 27 -8.91 16.81 -12.57
C GLY A 27 -9.32 17.85 -11.52
N SER A 28 -10.63 17.97 -11.25
CA SER A 28 -11.16 18.90 -10.26
C SER A 28 -10.70 18.57 -8.83
N LEU A 29 -10.61 17.28 -8.50
CA LEU A 29 -10.15 16.81 -7.19
C LEU A 29 -8.65 17.04 -6.99
N LEU A 30 -7.84 16.83 -8.02
CA LEU A 30 -6.40 17.08 -7.97
C LEU A 30 -6.10 18.58 -7.78
N ASP A 31 -6.82 19.46 -8.46
CA ASP A 31 -6.69 20.91 -8.26
C ASP A 31 -7.12 21.35 -6.85
N TYR A 32 -8.14 20.70 -6.28
CA TYR A 32 -8.53 20.97 -4.89
C TYR A 32 -7.49 20.47 -3.90
N LEU A 33 -7.06 19.21 -4.02
CA LEU A 33 -6.06 18.60 -3.14
C LEU A 33 -4.68 19.25 -3.26
N ALA A 34 -4.38 19.91 -4.37
CA ALA A 34 -3.22 20.78 -4.51
C ALA A 34 -3.22 21.94 -3.50
N THR A 35 -4.40 22.40 -3.08
CA THR A 35 -4.56 23.48 -2.10
C THR A 35 -4.71 22.95 -0.66
N ILE A 36 -5.35 21.79 -0.50
CA ILE A 36 -5.60 21.16 0.81
C ILE A 36 -5.25 19.66 0.70
N PRO A 37 -3.95 19.30 0.78
CA PRO A 37 -3.48 17.93 0.53
C PRO A 37 -3.84 16.94 1.64
N GLU A 38 -4.19 17.43 2.83
CA GLU A 38 -4.52 16.62 4.01
C GLU A 38 -6.01 16.28 4.12
N ASP A 39 -6.84 16.73 3.17
CA ASP A 39 -8.28 16.45 3.17
C ASP A 39 -8.53 14.97 2.84
N THR A 40 -8.70 14.19 3.90
CA THR A 40 -8.90 12.74 3.83
C THR A 40 -10.12 12.35 3.01
N ASP A 41 -11.20 13.10 3.13
CA ASP A 41 -12.44 12.84 2.39
C ASP A 41 -12.25 13.05 0.88
N ALA A 42 -11.50 14.08 0.49
CA ALA A 42 -11.17 14.34 -0.91
C ALA A 42 -10.23 13.28 -1.48
N LEU A 43 -9.26 12.80 -0.68
CA LEU A 43 -8.37 11.71 -1.08
C LEU A 43 -9.11 10.38 -1.27
N VAL A 44 -10.08 10.07 -0.39
CA VAL A 44 -10.93 8.88 -0.57
C VAL A 44 -11.75 9.00 -1.84
N LEU A 45 -12.37 10.16 -2.10
CA LEU A 45 -13.17 10.35 -3.31
C LEU A 45 -12.32 10.27 -4.58
N LEU A 46 -11.09 10.81 -4.55
CA LEU A 46 -10.13 10.68 -5.64
C LEU A 46 -9.80 9.20 -5.92
N GLY A 47 -9.60 8.40 -4.86
CA GLY A 47 -9.41 6.96 -4.99
C GLY A 47 -10.62 6.25 -5.59
N ASP A 48 -11.84 6.62 -5.18
CA ASP A 48 -13.08 6.04 -5.72
C ASP A 48 -13.22 6.36 -7.23
N CYS A 49 -12.88 7.59 -7.64
CA CYS A 49 -12.84 7.99 -9.05
C CYS A 49 -11.82 7.18 -9.87
N TYR A 50 -10.62 6.96 -9.33
CA TYR A 50 -9.61 6.15 -10.00
C TYR A 50 -10.03 4.69 -10.13
N LEU A 51 -10.68 4.10 -9.11
CA LEU A 51 -11.24 2.74 -9.23
C LEU A 51 -12.31 2.65 -10.32
N ALA A 52 -13.23 3.62 -10.36
CA ALA A 52 -14.27 3.66 -11.38
C ALA A 52 -13.68 3.78 -12.80
N GLY A 53 -12.54 4.47 -12.94
CA GLY A 53 -11.79 4.60 -14.19
C GLY A 53 -10.88 3.40 -14.53
N GLY A 54 -10.81 2.37 -13.69
CA GLY A 54 -9.93 1.20 -13.88
C GLY A 54 -8.45 1.46 -13.51
N ALA A 55 -8.15 2.58 -12.85
CA ALA A 55 -6.81 2.96 -12.40
C ALA A 55 -6.53 2.44 -10.99
N GLY A 56 -6.49 1.12 -10.82
CA GLY A 56 -6.31 0.47 -9.51
C GLY A 56 -5.06 0.96 -8.75
N ALA A 57 -3.93 1.14 -9.45
CA ALA A 57 -2.69 1.64 -8.86
C ALA A 57 -2.81 3.09 -8.35
N CYS A 58 -3.45 3.99 -9.12
CA CYS A 58 -3.68 5.37 -8.71
C CYS A 58 -4.65 5.47 -7.52
N ALA A 59 -5.68 4.62 -7.53
CA ALA A 59 -6.63 4.50 -6.44
C ALA A 59 -5.94 4.04 -5.15
N HIS A 60 -5.08 3.03 -5.26
CA HIS A 60 -4.33 2.48 -4.13
C HIS A 60 -3.47 3.55 -3.45
N ALA A 61 -2.71 4.32 -4.23
CA ALA A 61 -1.89 5.41 -3.71
C ALA A 61 -2.73 6.48 -2.99
N SER A 62 -3.89 6.84 -3.56
CA SER A 62 -4.82 7.82 -2.97
C SER A 62 -5.38 7.32 -1.62
N TYR A 63 -5.79 6.06 -1.54
CA TYR A 63 -6.28 5.47 -0.29
C TYR A 63 -5.17 5.29 0.75
N LEU A 64 -3.96 4.90 0.35
CA LEU A 64 -2.83 4.79 1.28
C LEU A 64 -2.54 6.13 1.95
N LEU A 65 -2.57 7.22 1.19
CA LEU A 65 -2.38 8.55 1.76
C LEU A 65 -3.54 8.93 2.70
N ALA A 66 -4.78 8.70 2.28
CA ALA A 66 -5.95 8.93 3.14
C ALA A 66 -5.86 8.12 4.46
N GLN A 67 -5.41 6.86 4.39
CA GLN A 67 -5.23 6.01 5.56
C GLN A 67 -4.17 6.56 6.52
N ARG A 68 -3.03 7.02 5.99
CA ARG A 68 -1.95 7.64 6.79
C ARG A 68 -2.44 8.88 7.55
N LEU A 69 -3.39 9.61 6.96
CA LEU A 69 -4.03 10.78 7.53
C LEU A 69 -5.25 10.44 8.42
N GLY A 70 -5.56 9.15 8.63
CA GLY A 70 -6.56 8.68 9.58
C GLY A 70 -7.90 8.21 8.97
N ALA A 71 -8.02 8.13 7.64
CA ALA A 71 -9.23 7.65 6.98
C ALA A 71 -9.41 6.12 7.12
N GLN A 72 -10.66 5.68 7.29
CA GLN A 72 -11.02 4.27 7.34
C GLN A 72 -11.29 3.72 5.92
N VAL A 73 -10.22 3.27 5.24
CA VAL A 73 -10.27 2.84 3.82
C VAL A 73 -9.94 1.37 3.61
N GLY A 74 -9.91 0.53 4.65
CA GLY A 74 -9.41 -0.85 4.56
C GLY A 74 -10.11 -1.74 3.53
N ALA A 75 -11.43 -1.58 3.33
CA ALA A 75 -12.13 -2.30 2.26
C ALA A 75 -11.78 -1.78 0.86
N ARG A 76 -11.63 -0.46 0.71
CA ARG A 76 -11.30 0.21 -0.56
C ARG A 76 -9.86 -0.08 -1.00
N LEU A 77 -8.92 -0.13 -0.07
CA LEU A 77 -7.53 -0.56 -0.34
C LEU A 77 -7.47 -1.96 -0.95
N ARG A 78 -8.18 -2.92 -0.36
CA ARG A 78 -8.24 -4.30 -0.90
C ARG A 78 -8.84 -4.36 -2.30
N MET A 79 -9.88 -3.57 -2.57
CA MET A 79 -10.46 -3.46 -3.91
C MET A 79 -9.47 -2.85 -4.90
N ALA A 80 -8.70 -1.85 -4.49
CA ALA A 80 -7.66 -1.25 -5.31
C ALA A 80 -6.50 -2.18 -5.59
N GLU A 81 -6.07 -2.99 -4.62
CA GLU A 81 -5.01 -4.00 -4.80
C GLU A 81 -5.41 -5.05 -5.85
N LEU A 82 -6.64 -5.58 -5.76
CA LEU A 82 -7.18 -6.52 -6.74
C LEU A 82 -7.31 -5.90 -8.14
N SER A 83 -7.53 -4.59 -8.22
CA SER A 83 -7.62 -3.85 -9.49
C SER A 83 -6.25 -3.39 -10.03
N ALA A 84 -5.22 -3.30 -9.18
CA ALA A 84 -3.89 -2.78 -9.52
C ALA A 84 -3.06 -3.75 -10.36
N GLU A 85 -3.46 -5.03 -10.43
CA GLU A 85 -2.80 -6.06 -11.26
C GLU A 85 -2.82 -5.75 -12.76
N HIS A 86 -3.60 -4.75 -13.21
CA HIS A 86 -3.90 -4.56 -14.63
C HIS A 86 -3.30 -3.33 -15.31
N ASN A 87 -2.76 -2.31 -14.62
CA ASN A 87 -2.14 -1.15 -15.29
C ASN A 87 -1.13 -0.39 -14.39
N ALA A 88 0.01 -0.01 -14.96
CA ALA A 88 0.89 0.96 -14.32
C ALA A 88 0.19 2.33 -14.26
N PRO A 89 0.35 3.09 -13.15
CA PRO A 89 -0.33 4.37 -12.98
C PRO A 89 0.08 5.39 -14.06
N GLU A 90 1.31 5.29 -14.57
CA GLU A 90 1.86 6.15 -15.62
C GLU A 90 1.15 5.98 -16.96
N ASP A 91 0.91 4.74 -17.39
CA ASP A 91 0.26 4.42 -18.65
C ASP A 91 -1.19 4.90 -18.66
N TRP A 92 -1.91 4.63 -17.57
CA TRP A 92 -3.31 5.05 -17.45
C TRP A 92 -3.45 6.58 -17.42
N LEU A 93 -2.58 7.29 -16.67
CA LEU A 93 -2.61 8.76 -16.61
C LEU A 93 -2.34 9.41 -17.98
N GLN A 94 -1.61 8.73 -18.87
CA GLN A 94 -1.31 9.22 -20.21
C GLN A 94 -2.46 8.97 -21.20
N GLU A 95 -3.21 7.87 -21.04
CA GLU A 95 -4.29 7.46 -21.96
C GLU A 95 -5.69 7.96 -21.56
N SER A 96 -5.87 8.33 -20.29
CA SER A 96 -7.18 8.66 -19.67
C SER A 96 -7.80 10.01 -20.08
N GLY A 97 -7.18 10.76 -20.99
CA GLY A 97 -7.69 12.07 -21.45
C GLY A 97 -7.71 13.15 -20.37
N LEU A 98 -7.00 12.93 -19.26
CA LEU A 98 -6.84 13.90 -18.19
C LEU A 98 -6.09 15.16 -18.65
N PRO A 99 -6.32 16.32 -18.00
CA PRO A 99 -5.57 17.52 -18.30
C PRO A 99 -4.06 17.30 -18.06
N HIS A 100 -3.22 17.97 -18.86
CA HIS A 100 -1.78 17.69 -18.94
C HIS A 100 -1.02 17.86 -17.60
N ASN A 101 -1.57 18.63 -16.66
CA ASN A 101 -1.04 18.82 -15.31
C ASN A 101 -1.51 17.75 -14.31
N ALA A 102 -2.47 16.89 -14.65
CA ALA A 102 -3.02 15.91 -13.71
C ALA A 102 -1.95 14.94 -13.18
N ARG A 103 -1.01 14.52 -14.05
CA ARG A 103 0.13 13.69 -13.65
C ARG A 103 1.00 14.38 -12.60
N THR A 104 1.43 15.61 -12.87
CA THR A 104 2.33 16.34 -11.96
C THR A 104 1.64 16.71 -10.65
N LEU A 105 0.33 16.98 -10.69
CA LEU A 105 -0.48 17.16 -9.49
C LEU A 105 -0.60 15.86 -8.70
N PHE A 106 -0.89 14.75 -9.36
CA PHE A 106 -0.99 13.45 -8.72
C PHE A 106 0.32 13.04 -8.06
N GLU A 107 1.46 13.12 -8.75
CA GLU A 107 2.79 12.84 -8.18
C GLU A 107 3.11 13.72 -6.98
N ARG A 108 2.67 14.98 -6.99
CA ARG A 108 2.89 15.92 -5.88
C ARG A 108 2.01 15.61 -4.66
N ILE A 109 0.77 15.20 -4.89
CA ILE A 109 -0.22 14.94 -3.83
C ILE A 109 -0.04 13.52 -3.28
N CYS A 110 -0.03 12.56 -4.18
CA CYS A 110 0.15 11.14 -3.93
C CYS A 110 1.50 10.72 -4.55
N PRO A 111 2.63 10.96 -3.88
CA PRO A 111 3.90 10.46 -4.36
C PRO A 111 3.79 8.94 -4.42
N ILE A 112 3.63 8.42 -5.63
CA ILE A 112 3.82 7.02 -5.92
C ILE A 112 5.26 6.79 -5.51
N ALA A 113 5.48 5.98 -4.48
CA ALA A 113 6.82 5.55 -4.19
C ALA A 113 7.32 4.89 -5.48
N GLU A 114 8.29 5.50 -6.16
CA GLU A 114 8.84 4.94 -7.38
C GLU A 114 9.15 3.46 -7.13
N PRO A 115 8.89 2.56 -8.09
CA PRO A 115 9.32 1.17 -7.99
C PRO A 115 10.84 1.08 -8.21
N GLY A 116 11.63 1.91 -7.52
CA GLY A 116 13.01 2.23 -7.91
C GLY A 116 13.95 2.78 -6.85
N HIS A 117 13.51 3.10 -5.62
CA HIS A 117 14.44 3.36 -4.51
C HIS A 117 14.10 2.49 -3.30
N ASP A 118 14.66 1.29 -3.30
CA ASP A 118 14.96 0.48 -2.11
C ASP A 118 13.79 0.08 -1.20
N ASN A 119 12.56 -0.02 -1.71
CA ASN A 119 11.55 -0.86 -1.06
C ASN A 119 11.68 -2.31 -1.51
N LYS A 120 12.89 -2.89 -1.42
CA LYS A 120 12.94 -4.29 -0.99
C LYS A 120 12.15 -4.33 0.32
N PRO A 121 11.23 -5.28 0.52
CA PRO A 121 10.61 -5.47 1.82
C PRO A 121 11.73 -5.44 2.85
N GLN A 122 11.82 -4.36 3.64
CA GLN A 122 13.01 -4.12 4.47
C GLN A 122 13.21 -5.40 5.28
N PRO A 123 14.38 -6.07 5.19
CA PRO A 123 14.55 -7.36 5.82
C PRO A 123 14.24 -7.16 7.30
N LEU A 124 13.23 -7.90 7.80
CA LEU A 124 12.80 -7.77 9.19
C LEU A 124 14.03 -8.04 10.06
N SER A 125 14.30 -7.16 11.02
CA SER A 125 15.33 -7.45 12.01
C SER A 125 14.91 -8.68 12.81
N ALA A 126 15.87 -9.39 13.40
CA ALA A 126 15.56 -10.55 14.25
C ALA A 126 14.60 -10.18 15.39
N GLU A 127 14.70 -8.97 15.94
CA GLU A 127 13.79 -8.46 16.99
C GLU A 127 12.37 -8.20 16.46
N GLN A 128 12.26 -7.59 15.28
CA GLN A 128 10.95 -7.36 14.66
C GLN A 128 10.25 -8.67 14.29
N ALA A 129 11.01 -9.63 13.75
CA ALA A 129 10.52 -10.97 13.44
C ALA A 129 10.07 -11.73 14.70
N GLN A 130 10.81 -11.62 15.80
CA GLN A 130 10.38 -12.17 17.10
C GLN A 130 9.08 -11.56 17.59
N HIS A 131 8.92 -10.24 17.48
CA HIS A 131 7.71 -9.55 17.92
C HIS A 131 6.47 -9.96 17.11
N VAL A 132 6.62 -10.11 15.80
CA VAL A 132 5.57 -10.64 14.92
C VAL A 132 5.19 -12.05 15.34
N MET A 133 6.17 -12.95 15.51
CA MET A 133 5.90 -14.33 15.87
C MET A 133 5.31 -14.47 17.29
N GLN A 134 5.76 -13.65 18.25
CA GLN A 134 5.19 -13.63 19.60
C GLN A 134 3.73 -13.21 19.61
N ARG A 135 3.36 -12.19 18.83
CA ARG A 135 1.95 -11.77 18.71
C ARG A 135 1.07 -12.87 18.14
N VAL A 136 1.57 -13.59 17.14
CA VAL A 136 0.85 -14.72 16.52
C VAL A 136 0.67 -15.86 17.53
N LEU A 137 1.72 -16.20 18.27
CA LEU A 137 1.69 -17.28 19.26
C LEU A 137 0.87 -16.95 20.52
N GLN A 138 0.76 -15.67 20.88
CA GLN A 138 -0.04 -15.19 22.03
C GLN A 138 -1.50 -14.89 21.65
N GLY A 139 -1.85 -14.95 20.36
CA GLY A 139 -3.22 -14.78 19.90
C GLY A 139 -4.16 -15.84 20.44
N THR A 140 -5.42 -15.48 20.65
CA THR A 140 -6.47 -16.37 21.17
C THR A 140 -6.74 -17.58 20.25
N ASP A 141 -6.44 -17.44 18.95
CA ASP A 141 -6.43 -18.52 17.95
C ASP A 141 -5.21 -18.37 17.02
N PRO A 142 -4.08 -19.03 17.33
CA PRO A 142 -2.84 -18.91 16.56
C PRO A 142 -2.98 -19.36 15.11
N SER A 143 -3.84 -20.34 14.84
CA SER A 143 -4.01 -20.92 13.49
C SER A 143 -4.76 -19.96 12.57
N SER A 144 -5.76 -19.24 13.11
CA SER A 144 -6.39 -18.14 12.39
C SER A 144 -5.44 -16.97 12.20
N GLU A 145 -4.65 -16.60 13.21
CA GLU A 145 -3.73 -15.46 13.14
C GLU A 145 -2.59 -15.69 12.13
N VAL A 146 -2.05 -16.91 12.05
CA VAL A 146 -1.08 -17.30 11.01
C VAL A 146 -1.71 -17.18 9.63
N ARG A 147 -2.96 -17.60 9.44
CA ARG A 147 -3.64 -17.55 8.15
C ARG A 147 -3.86 -16.11 7.69
N THR A 148 -4.24 -15.23 8.62
CA THR A 148 -4.44 -13.80 8.35
C THR A 148 -3.12 -13.08 8.08
N ARG A 149 -2.03 -13.49 8.73
CA ARG A 149 -0.71 -12.84 8.65
C ARG A 149 0.35 -13.69 7.97
N TYR A 150 -0.06 -14.56 7.06
CA TYR A 150 0.82 -15.59 6.48
C TYR A 150 2.08 -15.01 5.83
N ALA A 151 1.94 -13.90 5.10
CA ALA A 151 3.07 -13.20 4.47
C ALA A 151 4.05 -12.62 5.51
N ASP A 152 3.56 -12.06 6.61
CA ASP A 152 4.40 -11.52 7.69
C ASP A 152 5.13 -12.66 8.43
N VAL A 153 4.44 -13.78 8.64
CA VAL A 153 5.02 -14.99 9.25
C VAL A 153 6.14 -15.54 8.36
N LEU A 154 5.91 -15.72 7.07
CA LEU A 154 6.95 -16.18 6.14
C LEU A 154 8.16 -15.24 6.11
N ARG A 155 7.92 -13.91 6.11
CA ARG A 155 8.99 -12.92 6.15
C ARG A 155 9.79 -12.92 7.46
N SER A 156 9.18 -13.39 8.56
CA SER A 156 9.85 -13.47 9.87
C SER A 156 10.77 -14.69 10.00
N LEU A 157 10.61 -15.73 9.17
CA LEU A 157 11.37 -16.98 9.31
C LEU A 157 12.86 -16.82 9.00
N PRO A 158 13.30 -16.20 7.88
CA PRO A 158 14.73 -16.06 7.58
C PRO A 158 15.55 -15.38 8.69
N PRO A 159 15.15 -14.21 9.23
CA PRO A 159 15.95 -13.56 10.29
C PRO A 159 15.95 -14.33 11.62
N LEU A 160 14.89 -15.11 11.91
CA LEU A 160 14.87 -16.00 13.08
C LEU A 160 15.81 -17.20 12.92
N LEU A 161 15.89 -17.76 11.71
CA LEU A 161 16.81 -18.83 11.38
C LEU A 161 18.27 -18.37 11.43
N GLU A 162 18.58 -17.16 10.97
CA GLU A 162 19.91 -16.55 11.09
C GLU A 162 20.31 -16.29 12.55
N LEU A 163 19.36 -15.84 13.38
CA LEU A 163 19.60 -15.70 14.82
C LEU A 163 19.87 -17.05 15.48
N ALA A 164 19.09 -18.08 15.15
CA ALA A 164 19.28 -19.43 15.66
C ALA A 164 20.60 -20.04 15.17
N ALA A 165 21.01 -19.76 13.93
CA ALA A 165 22.30 -20.18 13.40
C ALA A 165 23.46 -19.51 14.16
N SER A 166 23.34 -18.21 14.44
CA SER A 166 24.34 -17.47 15.22
C SER A 166 24.49 -18.04 16.64
N ARG A 167 23.39 -18.44 17.28
CA ARG A 167 23.41 -19.13 18.58
C ARG A 167 24.04 -20.53 18.48
N ALA A 168 23.71 -21.30 17.44
CA ALA A 168 24.29 -22.62 17.22
C ALA A 168 25.82 -22.57 17.05
N VAL A 169 26.36 -21.51 16.42
CA VAL A 169 27.82 -21.27 16.37
C VAL A 169 28.40 -21.05 17.76
N THR A 170 27.77 -20.20 18.58
CA THR A 170 28.22 -19.95 19.96
C THR A 170 28.10 -21.17 20.88
N GLU A 171 27.15 -22.07 20.58
CA GLU A 171 26.92 -23.34 21.28
C GLU A 171 27.84 -24.48 20.79
N GLY A 172 28.74 -24.22 19.83
CA GLY A 172 29.67 -25.23 19.32
C GLY A 172 29.04 -26.26 18.38
N THR A 173 27.89 -25.95 17.76
CA THR A 173 27.19 -26.82 16.80
C THR A 173 27.21 -26.25 15.38
N PRO A 174 28.38 -26.16 14.71
CA PRO A 174 28.52 -25.50 13.41
C PRO A 174 27.71 -26.18 12.29
N GLY A 175 27.53 -27.51 12.34
CA GLY A 175 26.70 -28.23 11.37
C GLY A 175 25.23 -27.79 11.41
N ARG A 176 24.70 -27.50 12.61
CA ARG A 176 23.35 -26.97 12.79
C ARG A 176 23.25 -25.54 12.26
N ALA A 177 24.28 -24.72 12.48
CA ALA A 177 24.32 -23.36 11.94
C ALA A 177 24.30 -23.33 10.41
N ILE A 178 25.05 -24.22 9.76
CA ILE A 178 25.08 -24.34 8.29
C ILE A 178 23.69 -24.71 7.74
N ALA A 179 23.06 -25.72 8.33
CA ALA A 179 21.72 -26.14 7.91
C ALA A 179 20.67 -25.03 8.08
N LEU A 180 20.72 -24.28 9.19
CA LEU A 180 19.80 -23.18 9.45
C LEU A 180 19.97 -22.01 8.46
N ARG A 181 21.21 -21.68 8.08
CA ARG A 181 21.49 -20.65 7.06
C ARG A 181 21.07 -21.07 5.67
N ALA A 182 21.27 -22.35 5.32
CA ALA A 182 20.79 -22.89 4.04
C ALA A 182 19.27 -22.75 3.91
N LEU A 183 18.53 -23.12 4.96
CA LEU A 183 17.07 -22.95 5.01
C LEU A 183 16.64 -21.48 4.96
N ALA A 184 17.36 -20.58 5.64
CA ALA A 184 17.08 -19.15 5.58
C ALA A 184 17.25 -18.60 4.15
N HIS A 185 18.27 -19.08 3.43
CA HIS A 185 18.54 -18.69 2.06
C HIS A 185 17.47 -19.19 1.09
N GLU A 186 17.04 -20.45 1.21
CA GLU A 186 15.96 -21.02 0.39
C GLU A 186 14.64 -20.27 0.57
N LEU A 187 14.31 -19.88 1.81
CA LEU A 187 13.08 -19.13 2.12
C LEU A 187 13.14 -17.65 1.72
N SER A 188 14.32 -17.15 1.37
CA SER A 188 14.51 -15.74 0.94
C SER A 188 14.62 -15.59 -0.58
N ALA A 189 14.69 -16.69 -1.33
CA ALA A 189 14.76 -16.67 -2.79
C ALA A 189 13.38 -16.32 -3.38
N PRO A 190 13.31 -15.45 -4.41
CA PRO A 190 12.05 -15.24 -5.14
C PRO A 190 11.67 -16.53 -5.86
N ALA A 191 10.42 -16.97 -5.68
CA ALA A 191 9.82 -18.07 -6.43
C ALA A 191 9.58 -17.70 -7.89
#